data_AF-A0A821FGP1-F1
#
_entry.id   AF-A0A821FGP1-F1
#
_cell.length_a   1.000
_cell.length_b   1.000
_cell.length_c   1.000
_cell.angle_alpha   90.00
_cell.angle_beta   90.00
_cell.angle_gamma   90.00
#
_symmetry.space_group_name_H-M   'P 1'
#
loop_
_entity.id
_entity.type
_entity.pdbx_description
1 polymer ?
#
loop_
_entity_poly.entity_id
_entity_poly.type
_entity_poly.pdbx_seq_one_letter_code
_entity_poly.pdbx_strand_id
1 'polypeptide(L)'
;MDYTDCTSHAVDKLRQYYQSMKTKPPILDAEKAWLSDEQRFSALIDDVSVVLGELVFPFNRFTRRRGALRGSSLYMPGIIKAMTSEWNYKKIFGAKLAGGKRDHTVCLVLDVSTSMFGTLSMGTLDVIVVLIAALRKIAIDNFSILIFGRTVRLIKTNEQGWDAITIYTLMQELRFDREDGTKDAHAIEAAIDLLGQCSTRGEKKIFIITDGYGNCGSHLAMVQQRAEGNQIDVIAMAIGIEQTNIKSVYKRYLQCATVYGLPKAFRALFEHETQLDSIDWSLNNVAEDKLANRSQLKNLFDVIKSEKVFAPLIEKLAGQRDMKLINTGSPPVDITMDICFCLDCTGSMSRWFAAIKIQMRQIISNIKTEIIKKYGSLKLQMRFAIVGYRDIQDRPQFFERDFTDQIDEIIQFLSDLTASGGDDLPEDVLGALLTCVKLPGWKATNARSIVLITDAPGHGELNDKFDDHYPQV
;
A
#
# COMPACT_ATOMS: atom_id res chain seq x y z
N MET A 1 -15.96 -19.04 22.26
CA MET A 1 -17.23 -19.68 21.87
C MET A 1 -17.10 -20.06 20.41
N ASP A 2 -17.40 -21.30 20.06
CA ASP A 2 -17.40 -21.79 18.67
C ASP A 2 -18.49 -21.08 17.85
N TYR A 3 -18.11 -20.65 16.64
CA TYR A 3 -18.85 -19.73 15.78
C TYR A 3 -19.57 -20.49 14.68
N THR A 4 -20.53 -21.32 15.07
CA THR A 4 -21.45 -21.98 14.12
C THR A 4 -22.86 -21.41 14.16
N ASP A 5 -23.11 -20.31 14.90
CA ASP A 5 -24.43 -19.67 14.93
C ASP A 5 -24.33 -18.14 15.14
N CYS A 6 -24.37 -17.39 14.03
CA CYS A 6 -24.60 -15.93 14.02
C CYS A 6 -26.08 -15.59 14.25
N THR A 7 -26.72 -16.24 15.22
CA THR A 7 -28.08 -15.89 15.64
C THR A 7 -28.05 -14.69 16.60
N SER A 8 -29.15 -13.94 16.69
CA SER A 8 -29.32 -12.82 17.65
C SER A 8 -28.91 -13.19 19.08
N HIS A 9 -29.05 -14.47 19.44
CA HIS A 9 -28.70 -15.03 20.73
C HIS A 9 -27.20 -14.99 21.08
N ALA A 10 -26.30 -15.14 20.10
CA ALA A 10 -24.85 -15.04 20.34
C ALA A 10 -24.41 -13.60 20.62
N VAL A 11 -25.01 -12.65 19.91
CA VAL A 11 -24.81 -11.20 20.12
C VAL A 11 -25.31 -10.79 21.51
N ASP A 12 -26.46 -11.31 21.93
CA ASP A 12 -27.03 -11.04 23.26
C ASP A 12 -26.19 -11.64 24.40
N LYS A 13 -25.60 -12.83 24.22
CA LYS A 13 -24.66 -13.42 25.21
C LYS A 13 -23.38 -12.60 25.36
N LEU A 14 -22.82 -12.10 24.25
CA LEU A 14 -21.68 -11.19 24.29
C LEU A 14 -22.04 -9.91 25.06
N ARG A 15 -23.21 -9.32 24.80
CA ARG A 15 -23.70 -8.14 25.55
C ARG A 15 -23.79 -8.40 27.05
N GLN A 16 -24.33 -9.55 27.46
CA GLN A 16 -24.44 -9.94 28.86
C GLN A 16 -23.06 -10.15 29.52
N TYR A 17 -22.12 -10.80 28.82
CA TYR A 17 -20.74 -10.95 29.28
C TYR A 17 -20.06 -9.59 29.51
N TYR A 18 -20.16 -8.68 28.55
CA TYR A 18 -19.60 -7.33 28.65
C TYR A 18 -20.20 -6.50 29.79
N GLN A 19 -21.51 -6.63 30.06
CA GLN A 19 -22.17 -5.94 31.17
C GLN A 19 -21.65 -6.40 32.55
N SER A 20 -21.25 -7.67 32.68
CA SER A 20 -20.74 -8.25 33.94
C SER A 20 -19.29 -7.87 34.29
N MET A 21 -18.52 -7.34 33.33
CA MET A 21 -17.05 -7.16 33.45
C MET A 21 -16.61 -5.74 33.85
N LYS A 22 -17.54 -4.81 34.11
CA LYS A 22 -17.30 -3.36 34.21
C LYS A 22 -16.33 -2.85 35.29
N THR A 23 -15.82 -3.68 36.21
CA THR A 23 -15.08 -3.19 37.39
C THR A 23 -13.90 -4.06 37.83
N LYS A 24 -12.98 -4.42 36.92
CA LYS A 24 -11.76 -5.17 37.27
C LYS A 24 -10.48 -4.35 37.02
N PRO A 25 -9.52 -4.32 37.97
CA PRO A 25 -8.27 -3.57 37.85
C PRO A 25 -7.43 -3.82 36.57
N PRO A 26 -7.30 -5.05 36.03
CA PRO A 26 -6.52 -5.29 34.80
C PRO A 26 -7.07 -4.59 33.53
N ILE A 27 -8.31 -4.07 33.58
CA ILE A 27 -8.91 -3.34 32.46
C ILE A 27 -8.29 -1.94 32.32
N LEU A 28 -8.05 -1.26 33.44
CA LEU A 28 -7.45 0.09 33.46
C LEU A 28 -5.99 0.08 33.00
N ASP A 29 -5.26 -1.00 33.29
CA ASP A 29 -3.87 -1.13 32.87
C ASP A 29 -3.76 -1.41 31.36
N ALA A 30 -4.68 -2.21 30.80
CA ALA A 30 -4.78 -2.44 29.37
C ALA A 30 -5.13 -1.15 28.60
N GLU A 31 -6.05 -0.35 29.11
CA GLU A 31 -6.40 0.95 28.52
C GLU A 31 -5.21 1.92 28.52
N LYS A 32 -4.44 1.98 29.61
CA LYS A 32 -3.22 2.79 29.68
C LYS A 32 -2.15 2.34 28.70
N ALA A 33 -1.93 1.04 28.58
CA ALA A 33 -0.98 0.48 27.60
C ALA A 33 -1.38 0.87 26.18
N TRP A 34 -2.66 0.71 25.84
CA TRP A 34 -3.20 1.10 24.54
C TRP A 34 -3.00 2.60 24.24
N LEU A 35 -3.29 3.47 25.21
CA LEU A 35 -3.10 4.91 25.06
C LEU A 35 -1.61 5.29 24.90
N SER A 36 -0.70 4.56 25.54
CA SER A 36 0.74 4.75 25.36
C SER A 36 1.17 4.41 23.93
N ASP A 37 0.63 3.32 23.37
CA ASP A 37 0.91 2.92 21.98
C ASP A 37 0.29 3.89 20.96
N GLU A 38 -0.93 4.40 21.21
CA GLU A 38 -1.54 5.46 20.40
C GLU A 38 -0.68 6.75 20.41
N GLN A 39 -0.12 7.12 21.57
CA GLN A 39 0.78 8.27 21.67
C GLN A 39 2.09 8.05 20.89
N ARG A 40 2.67 6.85 21.00
CA ARG A 40 3.88 6.45 20.27
C ARG A 40 3.72 6.60 18.75
N PHE A 41 2.56 6.22 18.21
CA PHE A 41 2.29 6.28 16.78
C PHE A 41 1.53 7.53 16.33
N SER A 42 1.38 8.56 17.17
CA SER A 42 0.57 9.76 16.88
C SER A 42 0.84 10.40 15.51
N ALA A 43 2.11 10.62 15.15
CA ALA A 43 2.48 11.18 13.85
C ALA A 43 2.06 10.28 12.67
N LEU A 44 2.20 8.97 12.82
CA LEU A 44 1.79 8.00 11.79
C LEU A 44 0.26 7.90 11.68
N ILE A 45 -0.45 7.94 12.80
CA ILE A 45 -1.92 7.96 12.84
C ILE A 45 -2.44 9.18 12.07
N ASP A 46 -1.77 10.33 12.19
CA ASP A 46 -2.12 11.55 11.46
C ASP A 46 -2.00 11.33 9.95
N ASP A 47 -0.85 10.82 9.49
CA ASP A 47 -0.61 10.54 8.08
C ASP A 47 -1.59 9.49 7.51
N VAL A 48 -1.82 8.40 8.24
CA VAL A 48 -2.78 7.36 7.84
C VAL A 48 -4.19 7.93 7.83
N SER A 49 -4.58 8.77 8.78
CA SER A 49 -5.92 9.37 8.83
C SER A 49 -6.21 10.27 7.63
N VAL A 50 -5.20 11.00 7.13
CA VAL A 50 -5.33 11.80 5.91
C VAL A 50 -5.55 10.89 4.71
N VAL A 51 -4.70 9.88 4.54
CA VAL A 51 -4.79 8.92 3.42
C VAL A 51 -6.12 8.17 3.43
N LEU A 52 -6.52 7.65 4.58
CA LEU A 52 -7.80 6.97 4.74
C LEU A 52 -8.97 7.92 4.48
N GLY A 53 -8.91 9.16 4.96
CA GLY A 53 -10.00 10.12 4.82
C GLY A 53 -10.18 10.67 3.41
N GLU A 54 -9.13 10.70 2.59
CA GLU A 54 -9.13 11.21 1.22
C GLU A 54 -9.36 10.11 0.18
N LEU A 55 -8.66 8.97 0.30
CA LEU A 55 -8.66 7.93 -0.72
C LEU A 55 -9.59 6.76 -0.37
N VAL A 56 -9.52 6.25 0.87
CA VAL A 56 -10.21 5.00 1.24
C VAL A 56 -11.67 5.24 1.66
N PHE A 57 -11.91 6.34 2.38
CA PHE A 57 -13.19 6.71 2.95
C PHE A 57 -13.54 8.17 2.65
N PRO A 58 -13.75 8.52 1.38
CA PRO A 58 -14.20 9.85 1.00
C PRO A 58 -15.58 10.15 1.59
N PHE A 59 -15.94 11.42 1.66
CA PHE A 59 -17.27 11.81 2.12
C PHE A 59 -18.35 11.29 1.16
N ASN A 60 -19.17 10.35 1.62
CA ASN A 60 -20.24 9.75 0.83
C ASN A 60 -21.62 10.38 1.10
N ARG A 61 -21.85 10.92 2.30
CA ARG A 61 -23.11 11.56 2.69
C ARG A 61 -22.96 13.06 2.83
N PHE A 62 -23.24 13.82 1.77
CA PHE A 62 -23.20 15.28 1.79
C PHE A 62 -24.40 15.88 2.54
N THR A 63 -24.15 16.68 3.59
CA THR A 63 -25.20 17.27 4.44
C THR A 63 -25.62 18.65 3.95
N ARG A 64 -24.72 19.37 3.28
CA ARG A 64 -24.99 20.71 2.74
C ARG A 64 -25.23 20.67 1.24
N ARG A 65 -26.18 21.50 0.80
CA ARG A 65 -26.47 21.75 -0.62
C ARG A 65 -26.15 23.20 -0.95
N ARG A 66 -25.68 23.44 -2.18
CA ARG A 66 -25.37 24.76 -2.74
C ARG A 66 -26.22 25.01 -3.98
N GLY A 67 -26.54 26.28 -4.22
CA GLY A 67 -27.08 26.71 -5.49
C GLY A 67 -26.17 26.36 -6.68
N ALA A 68 -26.73 25.65 -7.64
CA ALA A 68 -26.13 25.25 -8.90
C ALA A 68 -27.08 25.57 -10.05
N LEU A 69 -26.51 25.67 -11.26
CA LEU A 69 -27.25 25.96 -12.49
C LEU A 69 -28.02 24.74 -13.01
N ARG A 70 -27.53 23.54 -12.70
CA ARG A 70 -28.10 22.26 -13.12
C ARG A 70 -28.13 21.32 -11.92
N GLY A 71 -29.17 20.49 -11.84
CA GLY A 71 -29.33 19.47 -10.81
C GLY A 71 -30.73 18.87 -10.85
N SER A 72 -30.90 17.69 -10.25
CA SER A 72 -32.20 16.99 -10.18
C SER A 72 -33.07 17.45 -9.01
N SER A 73 -32.53 18.24 -8.09
CA SER A 73 -33.22 18.69 -6.88
C SER A 73 -33.11 20.20 -6.74
N LEU A 74 -34.17 20.85 -6.27
CA LEU A 74 -34.25 22.30 -6.12
C LEU A 74 -33.54 22.78 -4.84
N TYR A 75 -32.91 23.96 -4.90
CA TYR A 75 -32.28 24.61 -3.76
C TYR A 75 -33.16 25.74 -3.23
N MET A 76 -33.89 25.48 -2.14
CA MET A 76 -34.90 26.41 -1.61
C MET A 76 -34.37 27.84 -1.37
N PRO A 77 -33.17 28.07 -0.77
CA PRO A 77 -32.64 29.42 -0.64
C PRO A 77 -32.33 30.09 -1.99
N GLY A 78 -31.95 29.31 -3.01
CA GLY A 78 -31.74 29.78 -4.37
C GLY A 78 -33.04 30.15 -5.08
N ILE A 79 -34.12 29.40 -4.84
CA ILE A 79 -35.47 29.73 -5.34
C ILE A 79 -35.97 31.02 -4.73
N ILE A 80 -35.88 31.16 -3.41
CA ILE A 80 -36.32 32.38 -2.71
C ILE A 80 -35.56 33.59 -3.28
N LYS A 81 -34.25 33.45 -3.49
CA LYS A 81 -33.43 34.49 -4.09
C LYS A 81 -33.78 34.77 -5.56
N ALA A 82 -34.21 33.76 -6.32
CA ALA A 82 -34.70 33.94 -7.68
C ALA A 82 -36.04 34.67 -7.72
N MET A 83 -36.98 34.33 -6.84
CA MET A 83 -38.26 35.02 -6.73
C MET A 83 -38.10 36.47 -6.31
N THR A 84 -37.23 36.77 -5.34
CA THR A 84 -36.95 38.15 -4.92
C THR A 84 -36.17 38.96 -5.95
N SER A 85 -35.45 38.30 -6.87
CA SER A 85 -34.72 38.96 -7.95
C SER A 85 -35.47 38.95 -9.29
N GLU A 86 -36.78 38.68 -9.30
CA GLU A 86 -37.58 38.55 -10.54
C GLU A 86 -36.95 37.60 -11.56
N TRP A 87 -36.55 36.41 -11.12
CA TRP A 87 -35.95 35.34 -11.94
C TRP A 87 -34.57 35.66 -12.56
N ASN A 88 -33.92 36.75 -12.18
CA ASN A 88 -32.54 37.03 -12.62
C ASN A 88 -31.47 36.11 -11.97
N TYR A 89 -31.79 35.44 -10.87
CA TYR A 89 -30.86 34.54 -10.18
C TYR A 89 -30.78 33.16 -10.84
N LYS A 90 -29.60 32.82 -11.39
CA LYS A 90 -29.43 31.61 -12.22
C LYS A 90 -29.21 30.31 -11.43
N LYS A 91 -28.92 30.35 -10.12
CA LYS A 91 -28.56 29.16 -9.32
C LYS A 91 -29.75 28.64 -8.50
N ILE A 92 -30.68 27.94 -9.16
CA ILE A 92 -31.93 27.46 -8.54
C ILE A 92 -31.90 25.98 -8.12
N PHE A 93 -30.94 25.20 -8.62
CA PHE A 93 -30.80 23.78 -8.29
C PHE A 93 -29.84 23.56 -7.13
N GLY A 94 -30.00 22.47 -6.41
CA GLY A 94 -29.11 22.05 -5.33
C GLY A 94 -28.06 21.08 -5.85
N ALA A 95 -26.80 21.52 -5.90
CA ALA A 95 -25.65 20.62 -5.93
C ALA A 95 -25.27 20.22 -4.51
N LYS A 96 -24.83 18.98 -4.32
CA LYS A 96 -24.21 18.53 -3.08
C LYS A 96 -22.89 19.31 -2.88
N LEU A 97 -22.69 19.96 -1.73
CA LEU A 97 -21.47 20.72 -1.40
C LEU A 97 -20.61 19.92 -0.41
N ALA A 98 -19.30 20.20 -0.40
CA ALA A 98 -18.36 19.79 0.65
C ALA A 98 -18.87 20.11 2.06
N GLY A 99 -18.59 19.18 2.98
CA GLY A 99 -19.31 19.02 4.25
C GLY A 99 -20.18 17.77 4.18
N GLY A 100 -19.55 16.61 4.36
CA GLY A 100 -20.22 15.32 4.37
C GLY A 100 -19.95 14.54 5.66
N LYS A 101 -20.89 13.66 6.01
CA LYS A 101 -20.65 12.60 6.98
C LYS A 101 -20.06 11.40 6.22
N ARG A 102 -19.12 10.71 6.85
CA ARG A 102 -18.67 9.38 6.43
C ARG A 102 -19.64 8.36 7.00
N ASP A 103 -20.44 7.76 6.13
CA ASP A 103 -21.37 6.68 6.47
C ASP A 103 -20.78 5.38 5.91
N HIS A 104 -19.59 5.01 6.39
CA HIS A 104 -18.87 3.82 5.95
C HIS A 104 -18.92 2.79 7.05
N THR A 105 -18.98 1.52 6.67
CA THR A 105 -19.01 0.41 7.63
C THR A 105 -17.80 -0.47 7.41
N VAL A 106 -17.03 -0.68 8.46
CA VAL A 106 -15.74 -1.36 8.38
C VAL A 106 -15.76 -2.61 9.25
N CYS A 107 -15.27 -3.73 8.73
CA CYS A 107 -15.00 -4.91 9.55
C CYS A 107 -13.51 -5.21 9.53
N LEU A 108 -12.89 -5.23 10.71
CA LEU A 108 -11.52 -5.68 10.90
C LEU A 108 -11.53 -7.17 11.22
N VAL A 109 -10.78 -7.96 10.47
CA VAL A 109 -10.68 -9.41 10.62
C VAL A 109 -9.22 -9.75 10.88
N LEU A 110 -8.92 -10.35 12.03
CA LEU A 110 -7.56 -10.51 12.54
C LEU A 110 -7.20 -11.98 12.64
N ASP A 111 -6.12 -12.38 11.99
CA ASP A 111 -5.56 -13.73 12.10
C ASP A 111 -4.74 -13.87 13.39
N VAL A 112 -5.04 -14.88 14.20
CA VAL A 112 -4.28 -15.23 15.42
C VAL A 112 -3.71 -16.65 15.35
N SER A 113 -3.60 -17.19 14.14
CA SER A 113 -2.96 -18.48 13.92
C SER A 113 -1.49 -18.49 14.34
N THR A 114 -0.95 -19.69 14.53
CA THR A 114 0.47 -19.87 14.82
C THR A 114 1.39 -19.44 13.70
N SER A 115 0.90 -19.32 12.46
CA SER A 115 1.71 -18.83 11.33
C SER A 115 1.94 -17.31 11.37
N MET A 116 1.14 -16.58 12.14
CA MET A 116 1.36 -15.17 12.44
C MET A 116 2.41 -14.93 13.55
N PHE A 117 2.94 -16.00 14.16
CA PHE A 117 3.89 -15.87 15.26
C PHE A 117 5.25 -15.37 14.78
N GLY A 118 5.72 -14.25 15.34
CA GLY A 118 7.03 -13.70 15.02
C GLY A 118 6.96 -12.19 14.82
N THR A 119 7.52 -11.71 13.72
CA THR A 119 7.47 -10.29 13.36
C THR A 119 6.09 -9.86 12.86
N LEU A 120 5.35 -10.79 12.25
CA LEU A 120 3.98 -10.55 11.76
C LEU A 120 2.98 -10.26 12.88
N SER A 121 3.10 -10.91 14.04
CA SER A 121 2.23 -10.64 15.19
C SER A 121 2.48 -9.25 15.75
N MET A 122 3.75 -8.82 15.86
CA MET A 122 4.10 -7.46 16.29
C MET A 122 3.61 -6.42 15.29
N GLY A 123 3.80 -6.66 14.00
CA GLY A 123 3.28 -5.80 12.94
C GLY A 123 1.75 -5.72 12.96
N THR A 124 1.07 -6.83 13.25
CA THR A 124 -0.39 -6.90 13.40
C THR A 124 -0.87 -6.05 14.57
N LEU A 125 -0.24 -6.17 15.75
CA LEU A 125 -0.57 -5.34 16.91
C LEU A 125 -0.43 -3.85 16.62
N ASP A 126 0.72 -3.45 16.06
CA ASP A 126 0.99 -2.05 15.71
C ASP A 126 -0.03 -1.51 14.68
N VAL A 127 -0.36 -2.30 13.65
CA VAL A 127 -1.35 -1.91 12.62
C VAL A 127 -2.74 -1.77 13.21
N ILE A 128 -3.16 -2.66 14.10
CA ILE A 128 -4.48 -2.57 14.74
C ILE A 128 -4.59 -1.25 15.52
N VAL A 129 -3.57 -0.90 16.30
CA VAL A 129 -3.53 0.37 17.05
C VAL A 129 -3.65 1.55 16.11
N VAL A 130 -2.80 1.61 15.08
CA VAL A 130 -2.76 2.72 14.12
C VAL A 130 -4.08 2.83 13.33
N LEU A 131 -4.62 1.71 12.85
CA LEU A 131 -5.81 1.69 12.02
C LEU A 131 -7.06 2.07 12.82
N ILE A 132 -7.24 1.53 14.03
CA ILE A 132 -8.38 1.89 14.88
C ILE A 132 -8.31 3.37 15.27
N ALA A 133 -7.14 3.86 15.67
CA ALA A 133 -6.97 5.27 16.02
C ALA A 133 -7.23 6.19 14.82
N ALA A 134 -6.75 5.81 13.62
CA ALA A 134 -6.99 6.57 12.39
C ALA A 134 -8.47 6.57 11.99
N LEU A 135 -9.17 5.43 12.08
CA LEU A 135 -10.62 5.31 11.82
C LEU A 135 -11.43 6.21 12.76
N ARG A 136 -11.10 6.21 14.05
CA ARG A 136 -11.72 7.10 15.05
C ARG A 136 -11.44 8.57 14.73
N LYS A 137 -10.22 8.92 14.31
CA LYS A 137 -9.85 10.29 13.95
C LYS A 137 -10.61 10.82 12.73
N ILE A 138 -10.97 9.96 11.77
CA ILE A 138 -11.81 10.33 10.61
C ILE A 138 -13.32 10.24 10.88
N ALA A 139 -13.73 9.99 12.14
CA ALA A 139 -15.11 9.84 12.60
C ALA A 139 -15.86 8.64 12.00
N ILE A 140 -15.17 7.51 11.84
CA ILE A 140 -15.78 6.21 11.53
C ILE A 140 -15.75 5.36 12.80
N ASP A 141 -16.83 5.44 13.58
CA ASP A 141 -16.99 4.68 14.83
C ASP A 141 -17.70 3.33 14.62
N ASN A 142 -18.38 3.17 13.48
CA ASN A 142 -19.15 1.98 13.11
C ASN A 142 -18.25 0.90 12.50
N PHE A 143 -17.36 0.33 13.31
CA PHE A 143 -16.54 -0.80 12.90
C PHE A 143 -16.74 -2.05 13.77
N SER A 144 -16.67 -3.23 13.18
CA SER A 144 -16.61 -4.53 13.88
C SER A 144 -15.19 -5.06 13.94
N ILE A 145 -14.93 -5.91 14.94
CA ILE A 145 -13.68 -6.67 15.04
C ILE A 145 -14.01 -8.16 15.19
N LEU A 146 -13.50 -8.94 14.26
CA LEU A 146 -13.48 -10.40 14.27
C LEU A 146 -12.03 -10.87 14.42
N ILE A 147 -11.83 -11.93 15.19
CA ILE A 147 -10.57 -12.65 15.29
C ILE A 147 -10.80 -14.04 14.75
N PHE A 148 -9.84 -14.63 14.05
CA PHE A 148 -9.94 -15.99 13.58
C PHE A 148 -8.64 -16.76 13.74
N GLY A 149 -8.80 -18.05 13.99
CA GLY A 149 -7.77 -19.06 13.84
C GLY A 149 -8.47 -20.38 13.58
N ARG A 150 -8.49 -21.29 14.56
CA ARG A 150 -9.29 -22.53 14.46
C ARG A 150 -10.79 -22.24 14.51
N THR A 151 -11.15 -21.14 15.16
CA THR A 151 -12.52 -20.66 15.31
C THR A 151 -12.58 -19.17 15.01
N VAL A 152 -13.70 -18.71 14.46
CA VAL A 152 -13.95 -17.27 14.32
C VAL A 152 -14.51 -16.77 15.65
N ARG A 153 -14.14 -15.58 16.12
CA ARG A 153 -14.62 -15.00 17.36
C ARG A 153 -14.95 -13.54 17.13
N LEU A 154 -16.11 -13.12 17.62
CA LEU A 154 -16.55 -11.73 17.57
C LEU A 154 -16.15 -11.00 18.84
N ILE A 155 -15.32 -9.98 18.68
CA ILE A 155 -14.87 -9.14 19.78
C ILE A 155 -15.76 -7.92 19.90
N LYS A 156 -16.01 -7.24 18.77
CA LYS A 156 -16.75 -5.97 18.75
C LYS A 156 -17.79 -5.96 17.64
N THR A 157 -19.01 -5.55 17.98
CA THR A 157 -20.08 -5.25 17.00
C THR A 157 -20.08 -3.77 16.60
N ASN A 158 -20.76 -3.44 15.50
CA ASN A 158 -20.82 -2.07 14.98
C ASN A 158 -21.56 -1.12 15.90
N GLU A 159 -22.49 -1.62 16.72
CA GLU A 159 -23.26 -0.83 17.68
C GLU A 159 -22.50 -0.56 18.98
N GLN A 160 -21.48 -1.37 19.29
CA GLN A 160 -20.70 -1.25 20.51
C GLN A 160 -19.67 -0.11 20.40
N GLY A 161 -19.49 0.65 21.48
CA GLY A 161 -18.46 1.68 21.56
C GLY A 161 -17.03 1.12 21.61
N TRP A 162 -16.05 1.99 21.38
CA TRP A 162 -14.65 1.70 21.64
C TRP A 162 -14.31 2.03 23.10
N ASP A 163 -14.62 1.09 23.99
CA ASP A 163 -14.47 1.23 25.44
C ASP A 163 -13.28 0.42 25.97
N ALA A 164 -12.81 0.74 27.19
CA ALA A 164 -11.74 0.03 27.88
C ALA A 164 -11.95 -1.50 27.97
N ILE A 165 -13.21 -1.95 28.08
CA ILE A 165 -13.53 -3.37 28.13
C ILE A 165 -13.30 -4.04 26.77
N THR A 166 -13.67 -3.36 25.69
CA THR A 166 -13.43 -3.85 24.32
C THR A 166 -11.93 -3.94 24.06
N ILE A 167 -11.16 -2.94 24.49
CA ILE A 167 -9.68 -2.93 24.42
C ILE A 167 -9.11 -4.12 25.19
N TYR A 168 -9.53 -4.30 26.44
CA TYR A 168 -9.08 -5.41 27.27
C TYR A 168 -9.40 -6.77 26.66
N THR A 169 -10.62 -6.97 26.16
CA THR A 169 -11.01 -8.22 25.50
C THR A 169 -10.19 -8.46 24.23
N LEU A 170 -9.96 -7.43 23.42
CA LEU A 170 -9.10 -7.53 22.24
C LEU A 170 -7.67 -7.96 22.61
N MET A 171 -7.05 -7.31 23.60
CA MET A 171 -5.69 -7.63 24.04
C MET A 171 -5.58 -9.03 24.65
N GLN A 172 -6.62 -9.54 25.31
CA GLN A 172 -6.62 -10.90 25.84
C GLN A 172 -6.74 -11.96 24.75
N GLU A 173 -7.45 -11.65 23.66
CA GLU A 173 -7.73 -12.59 22.57
C GLU A 173 -6.67 -12.56 21.46
N LEU A 174 -5.86 -11.50 21.37
CA LEU A 174 -4.69 -11.39 20.47
C LEU A 174 -3.50 -12.23 20.99
N ARG A 175 -3.70 -13.55 21.06
CA ARG A 175 -2.73 -14.54 21.54
C ARG A 175 -2.39 -15.51 20.41
N PHE A 176 -1.22 -15.28 19.79
CA PHE A 176 -0.74 -15.99 18.59
C PHE A 176 -0.09 -17.35 18.89
N ASP A 177 -0.07 -17.77 20.15
CA ASP A 177 0.63 -18.97 20.65
C ASP A 177 -0.25 -20.23 20.75
N ARG A 178 -1.55 -20.15 20.41
CA ARG A 178 -2.54 -21.17 20.80
C ARG A 178 -3.35 -21.82 19.68
N GLU A 179 -3.38 -21.25 18.48
CA GLU A 179 -4.31 -21.71 17.42
C GLU A 179 -3.59 -22.27 16.20
N ASP A 180 -3.46 -23.60 16.13
CA ASP A 180 -2.79 -24.33 15.04
C ASP A 180 -3.62 -24.45 13.74
N GLY A 181 -4.46 -23.46 13.42
CA GLY A 181 -5.23 -23.49 12.17
C GLY A 181 -5.79 -22.14 11.76
N THR A 182 -6.07 -21.99 10.47
CA THR A 182 -6.63 -20.78 9.85
C THR A 182 -7.97 -21.08 9.19
N LYS A 183 -9.00 -20.30 9.54
CA LYS A 183 -10.33 -20.33 8.90
C LYS A 183 -10.69 -18.97 8.30
N ASP A 184 -9.79 -18.47 7.45
CA ASP A 184 -9.93 -17.22 6.69
C ASP A 184 -11.27 -17.10 5.94
N ALA A 185 -11.68 -18.13 5.17
CA ALA A 185 -12.91 -18.09 4.40
C ALA A 185 -14.17 -17.97 5.28
N HIS A 186 -14.21 -18.70 6.41
CA HIS A 186 -15.31 -18.61 7.37
C HIS A 186 -15.34 -17.25 8.09
N ALA A 187 -14.16 -16.67 8.35
CA ALA A 187 -14.05 -15.35 8.96
C ALA A 187 -14.60 -14.25 8.05
N ILE A 188 -14.31 -14.32 6.74
CA ILE A 188 -14.84 -13.39 5.75
C ILE A 188 -16.35 -13.61 5.57
N GLU A 189 -16.83 -14.85 5.56
CA GLU A 189 -18.26 -15.13 5.50
C GLU A 189 -19.01 -14.54 6.71
N ALA A 190 -18.49 -14.74 7.93
CA ALA A 190 -19.02 -14.12 9.13
C ALA A 190 -19.02 -12.59 9.05
N ALA A 191 -17.97 -12.00 8.47
CA ALA A 191 -17.87 -10.55 8.25
C ALA A 191 -18.94 -10.06 7.26
N ILE A 192 -19.17 -10.79 6.16
CA ILE A 192 -20.21 -10.47 5.16
C ILE A 192 -21.59 -10.48 5.82
N ASP A 193 -21.90 -11.51 6.61
CA ASP A 193 -23.20 -11.63 7.27
C ASP A 193 -23.41 -10.52 8.32
N LEU A 194 -22.38 -10.20 9.10
CA LEU A 194 -22.41 -9.10 10.07
C LEU A 194 -22.63 -7.74 9.37
N LEU A 195 -21.91 -7.49 8.28
CA LEU A 195 -22.07 -6.28 7.48
C LEU A 195 -23.42 -6.25 6.77
N GLY A 196 -23.99 -7.40 6.41
CA GLY A 196 -25.33 -7.55 5.84
C GLY A 196 -26.44 -7.13 6.80
N GLN A 197 -26.28 -7.38 8.10
CA GLN A 197 -27.22 -6.98 9.14
C GLN A 197 -27.19 -5.48 9.45
N CYS A 198 -26.15 -4.77 9.03
CA CYS A 198 -26.02 -3.33 9.27
C CYS A 198 -26.98 -2.52 8.39
N SER A 199 -27.72 -1.61 9.00
CA SER A 199 -28.68 -0.70 8.34
C SER A 199 -28.04 0.45 7.57
N THR A 200 -26.71 0.56 7.59
CA THR A 200 -25.94 1.60 6.92
C THR A 200 -25.96 1.39 5.40
N ARG A 201 -26.20 2.47 4.66
CA ARG A 201 -26.33 2.45 3.18
C ARG A 201 -25.04 2.77 2.45
N GLY A 202 -24.00 3.22 3.14
CA GLY A 202 -22.74 3.52 2.48
C GLY A 202 -21.85 2.28 2.31
N GLU A 203 -20.65 2.52 1.81
CA GLU A 203 -19.74 1.47 1.40
C GLU A 203 -19.31 0.60 2.58
N LYS A 204 -19.18 -0.70 2.30
CA LYS A 204 -18.83 -1.72 3.26
C LYS A 204 -17.44 -2.24 2.88
N LYS A 205 -16.51 -2.21 3.82
CA LYS A 205 -15.13 -2.68 3.60
C LYS A 205 -14.71 -3.66 4.68
N ILE A 206 -14.01 -4.71 4.28
CA ILE A 206 -13.39 -5.70 5.16
C ILE A 206 -11.88 -5.54 5.04
N PHE A 207 -11.20 -5.29 6.15
CA PHE A 207 -9.74 -5.37 6.24
C PHE A 207 -9.37 -6.65 6.96
N ILE A 208 -8.70 -7.56 6.26
CA ILE A 208 -8.22 -8.82 6.85
C ILE A 208 -6.71 -8.73 7.05
N ILE A 209 -6.23 -8.92 8.27
CA ILE A 209 -4.80 -8.99 8.58
C ILE A 209 -4.43 -10.46 8.71
N THR A 210 -3.63 -10.96 7.77
CA THR A 210 -3.27 -12.38 7.65
C THR A 210 -1.98 -12.52 6.82
N ASP A 211 -1.28 -13.62 7.01
CA ASP A 211 -0.14 -14.03 6.19
C ASP A 211 -0.56 -14.64 4.84
N GLY A 212 -1.85 -14.98 4.67
CA GLY A 212 -2.42 -15.56 3.47
C GLY A 212 -2.30 -17.09 3.38
N TYR A 213 -1.89 -17.78 4.45
CA TYR A 213 -1.85 -19.24 4.49
C TYR A 213 -3.16 -19.79 5.06
N GLY A 214 -4.14 -20.00 4.17
CA GLY A 214 -5.46 -20.54 4.50
C GLY A 214 -5.60 -22.03 4.22
N ASN A 215 -6.31 -22.75 5.10
CA ASN A 215 -6.68 -24.15 4.86
C ASN A 215 -7.95 -24.32 4.01
N CYS A 216 -8.52 -23.24 3.48
CA CYS A 216 -9.84 -23.22 2.86
C CYS A 216 -9.86 -23.41 1.32
N GLY A 217 -8.70 -23.44 0.66
CA GLY A 217 -8.58 -23.72 -0.78
C GLY A 217 -9.52 -22.86 -1.65
N SER A 218 -10.36 -23.51 -2.48
CA SER A 218 -11.31 -22.84 -3.38
C SER A 218 -12.46 -22.13 -2.67
N HIS A 219 -12.73 -22.44 -1.40
CA HIS A 219 -13.82 -21.84 -0.65
C HIS A 219 -13.58 -20.34 -0.44
N LEU A 220 -12.33 -19.93 -0.21
CA LEU A 220 -11.97 -18.53 -0.05
C LEU A 220 -12.27 -17.71 -1.32
N ALA A 221 -11.95 -18.25 -2.50
CA ALA A 221 -12.25 -17.59 -3.78
C ALA A 221 -13.76 -17.39 -3.97
N MET A 222 -14.56 -18.38 -3.60
CA MET A 222 -16.03 -18.31 -3.65
C MET A 222 -16.57 -17.24 -2.68
N VAL A 223 -16.01 -17.14 -1.48
CA VAL A 223 -16.39 -16.12 -0.49
C VAL A 223 -15.98 -14.71 -0.95
N GLN A 224 -14.81 -14.54 -1.55
CA GLN A 224 -14.40 -13.25 -2.16
C GLN A 224 -15.36 -12.83 -3.29
N GLN A 225 -15.78 -13.77 -4.16
CA GLN A 225 -16.78 -13.50 -5.19
C GLN A 225 -18.15 -13.11 -4.58
N ARG A 226 -18.56 -13.76 -3.48
CA ARG A 226 -19.78 -13.39 -2.75
C ARG A 226 -19.66 -11.99 -2.12
N ALA A 227 -18.50 -11.61 -1.61
CA ALA A 227 -18.27 -10.26 -1.10
C ALA A 227 -18.46 -9.20 -2.20
N GLU A 228 -17.89 -9.43 -3.39
CA GLU A 228 -18.05 -8.55 -4.55
C GLU A 228 -19.52 -8.41 -4.97
N GLY A 229 -20.25 -9.53 -5.01
CA GLY A 229 -21.69 -9.52 -5.31
C GLY A 229 -22.52 -8.70 -4.32
N ASN A 230 -22.06 -8.56 -3.08
CA ASN A 230 -22.68 -7.71 -2.05
C ASN A 230 -22.10 -6.29 -1.99
N GLN A 231 -21.24 -5.91 -2.94
CA GLN A 231 -20.53 -4.63 -2.97
C GLN A 231 -19.68 -4.39 -1.71
N ILE A 232 -19.09 -5.47 -1.18
CA ILE A 232 -18.18 -5.43 -0.04
C ILE A 232 -16.75 -5.57 -0.56
N ASP A 233 -15.92 -4.60 -0.22
CA ASP A 233 -14.53 -4.53 -0.66
C ASP A 233 -13.64 -5.25 0.36
N VAL A 234 -13.00 -6.36 -0.04
CA VAL A 234 -12.14 -7.17 0.84
C VAL A 234 -10.69 -6.84 0.56
N ILE A 235 -9.97 -6.35 1.57
CA ILE A 235 -8.57 -5.90 1.46
C ILE A 235 -7.73 -6.70 2.45
N ALA A 236 -6.84 -7.55 1.94
CA ALA A 236 -5.87 -8.24 2.77
C ALA A 236 -4.67 -7.36 3.12
N MET A 237 -4.13 -7.49 4.31
CA MET A 237 -2.99 -6.74 4.78
C MET A 237 -2.00 -7.69 5.46
N ALA A 238 -0.74 -7.63 5.07
CA ALA A 238 0.33 -8.29 5.80
C ALA A 238 1.44 -7.28 6.09
N ILE A 239 1.83 -7.20 7.36
CA ILE A 239 2.81 -6.24 7.85
C ILE A 239 3.91 -7.01 8.58
N GLY A 240 5.09 -7.01 7.98
CA GLY A 240 6.27 -7.71 8.47
C GLY A 240 7.23 -8.01 7.33
N ILE A 241 8.40 -8.50 7.69
CA ILE A 241 9.46 -8.91 6.76
C ILE A 241 9.30 -10.35 6.29
N GLU A 242 8.49 -11.14 7.01
CA GLU A 242 8.22 -12.54 6.69
C GLU A 242 7.48 -12.72 5.36
N GLN A 243 7.66 -13.89 4.76
CA GLN A 243 7.01 -14.26 3.52
C GLN A 243 5.51 -14.46 3.72
N THR A 244 4.72 -13.88 2.82
CA THR A 244 3.26 -13.91 2.90
C THR A 244 2.68 -14.30 1.55
N ASN A 245 1.63 -15.11 1.56
CA ASN A 245 0.99 -15.63 0.36
C ASN A 245 -0.22 -14.77 -0.09
N ILE A 246 -0.48 -13.65 0.58
CA ILE A 246 -1.62 -12.76 0.29
C ILE A 246 -1.72 -12.33 -1.19
N LYS A 247 -0.59 -12.21 -1.90
CA LYS A 247 -0.57 -11.81 -3.32
C LYS A 247 -1.23 -12.80 -4.27
N SER A 248 -1.12 -14.10 -3.96
CA SER A 248 -1.69 -15.15 -4.81
C SER A 248 -3.13 -15.48 -4.43
N VAL A 249 -3.52 -15.13 -3.20
CA VAL A 249 -4.76 -15.57 -2.56
C VAL A 249 -5.86 -14.50 -2.60
N TYR A 250 -5.50 -13.23 -2.40
CA TYR A 250 -6.45 -12.13 -2.34
C TYR A 250 -6.37 -11.26 -3.57
N LYS A 251 -7.54 -10.89 -4.12
CA LYS A 251 -7.62 -9.97 -5.26
C LYS A 251 -7.05 -8.59 -4.94
N ARG A 252 -7.30 -8.11 -3.72
CA ARG A 252 -6.80 -6.83 -3.21
C ARG A 252 -5.98 -7.08 -1.96
N TYR A 253 -4.75 -6.61 -1.97
CA TYR A 253 -3.84 -6.80 -0.85
C TYR A 253 -2.93 -5.59 -0.65
N LEU A 254 -2.40 -5.48 0.57
CA LEU A 254 -1.42 -4.51 1.00
C LEU A 254 -0.31 -5.26 1.73
N GLN A 255 0.94 -5.05 1.30
CA GLN A 255 2.10 -5.63 1.97
C GLN A 255 3.07 -4.53 2.35
N CYS A 256 3.51 -4.52 3.61
CA CYS A 256 4.47 -3.54 4.14
C CYS A 256 5.49 -4.23 5.03
N ALA A 257 6.78 -3.91 4.88
CA ALA A 257 7.80 -4.43 5.79
C ALA A 257 7.64 -3.88 7.22
N THR A 258 7.17 -2.64 7.34
CA THR A 258 6.94 -1.95 8.63
C THR A 258 5.65 -1.15 8.59
N VAL A 259 5.10 -0.84 9.76
CA VAL A 259 3.84 -0.11 9.94
C VAL A 259 3.92 1.32 9.37
N TYR A 260 5.12 1.91 9.35
CA TYR A 260 5.38 3.22 8.72
C TYR A 260 5.19 3.24 7.19
N GLY A 261 5.22 2.07 6.53
CA GLY A 261 4.94 1.94 5.10
C GLY A 261 3.45 2.04 4.75
N LEU A 262 2.57 1.94 5.76
CA LEU A 262 1.12 1.82 5.58
C LEU A 262 0.49 2.99 4.78
N PRO A 263 0.81 4.28 5.02
CA PRO A 263 0.28 5.38 4.21
C PRO A 263 0.64 5.25 2.72
N LYS A 264 1.88 4.87 2.42
CA LYS A 264 2.35 4.71 1.03
C LYS A 264 1.65 3.55 0.35
N ALA A 265 1.44 2.45 1.06
CA ALA A 265 0.81 1.27 0.50
C ALA A 265 -0.70 1.47 0.27
N PHE A 266 -1.39 2.21 1.15
CA PHE A 266 -2.77 2.63 0.89
C PHE A 266 -2.87 3.54 -0.34
N ARG A 267 -1.97 4.52 -0.49
CA ARG A 267 -1.94 5.35 -1.71
C ARG A 267 -1.74 4.51 -2.96
N ALA A 268 -0.77 3.59 -2.95
CA ALA A 268 -0.52 2.72 -4.09
C ALA A 268 -1.76 1.88 -4.45
N LEU A 269 -2.46 1.31 -3.47
CA LEU A 269 -3.63 0.48 -3.74
C LEU A 269 -4.81 1.28 -4.32
N PHE A 270 -5.09 2.46 -3.78
CA PHE A 270 -6.32 3.22 -4.11
C PHE A 270 -6.13 4.30 -5.18
N GLU A 271 -4.93 4.86 -5.39
CA GLU A 271 -4.69 5.84 -6.46
C GLU A 271 -4.78 5.19 -7.85
N HIS A 272 -4.33 3.93 -7.99
CA HIS A 272 -4.46 3.18 -9.24
C HIS A 272 -5.93 2.96 -9.66
N GLU A 273 -6.87 2.96 -8.71
CA GLU A 273 -8.31 2.77 -8.98
C GLU A 273 -8.97 4.06 -9.48
N THR A 274 -8.63 5.21 -8.89
CA THR A 274 -9.11 6.51 -9.38
C THR A 274 -8.73 6.81 -10.85
N GLN A 275 -7.68 6.17 -11.38
CA GLN A 275 -7.33 6.26 -12.80
C GLN A 275 -8.18 5.34 -13.69
N LEU A 276 -8.56 4.14 -13.22
CA LEU A 276 -9.38 3.18 -13.95
C LEU A 276 -10.84 3.66 -14.06
N ASP A 277 -11.39 4.27 -13.01
CA ASP A 277 -12.78 4.79 -12.99
C ASP A 277 -13.02 5.97 -13.94
N SER A 278 -11.95 6.59 -14.48
CA SER A 278 -12.03 7.67 -15.47
C SER A 278 -12.16 7.19 -16.92
N ILE A 279 -12.19 5.87 -17.15
CA ILE A 279 -12.44 5.28 -18.47
C ILE A 279 -13.94 5.20 -18.69
N ASP A 280 -14.45 6.11 -19.53
CA ASP A 280 -15.85 6.17 -19.96
C ASP A 280 -16.25 4.82 -20.61
N TRP A 281 -17.08 4.04 -19.91
CA TRP A 281 -17.48 2.68 -20.31
C TRP A 281 -18.59 2.67 -21.38
N SER A 282 -18.87 3.82 -22.01
CA SER A 282 -19.88 3.98 -23.06
C SER A 282 -19.57 3.19 -24.36
N LEU A 283 -18.44 2.48 -24.44
CA LEU A 283 -18.05 1.66 -25.59
C LEU A 283 -18.54 0.20 -25.54
N ASN A 284 -19.14 -0.24 -24.44
CA ASN A 284 -19.56 -1.65 -24.30
C ASN A 284 -20.76 -2.07 -25.15
N ASN A 285 -21.52 -1.12 -25.71
CA ASN A 285 -22.67 -1.45 -26.58
C ASN A 285 -22.28 -1.82 -28.02
N VAL A 286 -20.99 -1.76 -28.40
CA VAL A 286 -20.52 -2.10 -29.76
C VAL A 286 -19.88 -3.50 -29.82
N ALA A 287 -19.51 -4.07 -28.67
CA ALA A 287 -18.75 -5.31 -28.60
C ALA A 287 -19.63 -6.57 -28.70
N GLU A 288 -20.89 -6.52 -28.28
CA GLU A 288 -21.79 -7.68 -28.32
C GLU A 288 -22.19 -8.08 -29.75
N ASP A 289 -22.34 -7.12 -30.67
CA ASP A 289 -22.73 -7.40 -32.07
C ASP A 289 -21.60 -7.96 -32.95
N LYS A 290 -20.33 -7.82 -32.53
CA LYS A 290 -19.16 -8.21 -33.35
C LYS A 290 -18.58 -9.59 -33.03
N LEU A 291 -19.02 -10.22 -31.94
CA LEU A 291 -18.53 -11.54 -31.53
C LEU A 291 -19.10 -12.70 -32.37
N ALA A 292 -20.06 -12.43 -33.26
CA ALA A 292 -20.71 -13.44 -34.10
C ALA A 292 -19.91 -13.89 -35.33
N ASN A 293 -18.89 -13.14 -35.78
CA ASN A 293 -18.14 -13.46 -37.01
C ASN A 293 -16.67 -13.80 -36.72
N ARG A 294 -16.46 -15.01 -36.20
CA ARG A 294 -15.13 -15.58 -35.85
C ARG A 294 -14.20 -15.90 -37.04
N SER A 295 -14.57 -15.60 -38.28
CA SER A 295 -13.81 -16.01 -39.48
C SER A 295 -12.86 -14.96 -40.07
N GLN A 296 -12.69 -13.77 -39.47
CA GLN A 296 -11.86 -12.68 -40.01
C GLN A 296 -10.65 -12.27 -39.16
N LEU A 297 -10.11 -13.16 -38.34
CA LEU A 297 -8.95 -12.86 -37.47
C LEU A 297 -7.62 -12.60 -38.20
N LYS A 298 -7.54 -12.79 -39.53
CA LYS A 298 -6.35 -12.40 -40.31
C LYS A 298 -6.27 -10.89 -40.57
N ASN A 299 -7.39 -10.16 -40.50
CA ASN A 299 -7.42 -8.73 -40.85
C ASN A 299 -7.16 -7.80 -39.66
N LEU A 300 -7.13 -8.31 -38.43
CA LEU A 300 -7.00 -7.46 -37.24
C LEU A 300 -5.59 -6.86 -37.12
N PHE A 301 -4.54 -7.63 -37.46
CA PHE A 301 -3.15 -7.15 -37.40
C PHE A 301 -2.84 -6.10 -38.46
N ASP A 302 -3.47 -6.16 -39.63
CA ASP A 302 -3.30 -5.15 -40.69
C ASP A 302 -4.09 -3.87 -40.39
N VAL A 303 -5.21 -3.97 -39.68
CA VAL A 303 -5.95 -2.81 -39.15
C VAL A 303 -5.17 -2.14 -38.01
N ILE A 304 -4.57 -2.92 -37.10
CA ILE A 304 -3.73 -2.39 -36.00
C ILE A 304 -2.45 -1.71 -36.51
N LYS A 305 -1.90 -2.16 -37.66
CA LYS A 305 -0.73 -1.52 -38.29
C LYS A 305 -1.07 -0.21 -39.01
N SER A 306 -2.29 -0.06 -39.52
CA SER A 306 -2.68 1.10 -40.34
C SER A 306 -3.23 2.26 -39.51
N GLU A 307 -3.88 1.99 -38.38
CA GLU A 307 -4.29 3.04 -37.44
C GLU A 307 -3.25 3.23 -36.35
N LYS A 308 -2.80 4.48 -36.14
CA LYS A 308 -1.94 4.84 -35.00
C LYS A 308 -2.76 4.82 -33.70
N VAL A 309 -3.14 3.62 -33.25
CA VAL A 309 -3.93 3.38 -32.02
C VAL A 309 -3.27 4.01 -30.78
N PHE A 310 -1.95 4.20 -30.81
CA PHE A 310 -1.18 4.80 -29.72
C PHE A 310 -0.85 6.28 -29.88
N ALA A 311 -1.28 6.94 -30.97
CA ALA A 311 -1.07 8.39 -31.10
C ALA A 311 -1.69 9.19 -29.92
N PRO A 312 -2.92 8.89 -29.46
CA PRO A 312 -3.50 9.57 -28.30
C PRO A 312 -2.79 9.19 -26.99
N LEU A 313 -2.21 7.98 -26.91
CA LEU A 313 -1.48 7.50 -25.74
C LEU A 313 -0.11 8.19 -25.62
N ILE A 314 0.57 8.42 -26.74
CA ILE A 314 1.83 9.17 -26.83
C ILE A 314 1.60 10.66 -26.51
N GLU A 315 0.48 11.24 -26.97
CA GLU A 315 0.07 12.61 -26.60
C GLU A 315 -0.30 12.74 -25.12
N LYS A 316 -0.94 11.72 -24.53
CA LYS A 316 -1.26 11.69 -23.08
C LYS A 316 -0.04 11.45 -22.20
N LEU A 317 0.92 10.62 -22.63
CA LEU A 317 2.19 10.39 -21.93
C LEU A 317 3.09 11.64 -21.93
N ALA A 318 2.97 12.51 -22.94
CA ALA A 318 3.68 13.79 -22.97
C ALA A 318 3.26 14.74 -21.83
N GLY A 319 2.01 14.63 -21.34
CA GLY A 319 1.49 15.43 -20.21
C GLY A 319 1.80 14.86 -18.82
N GLN A 320 2.32 13.63 -18.71
CA GLN A 320 2.46 12.90 -17.44
C GLN A 320 3.80 13.10 -16.71
N ARG A 321 4.52 14.20 -16.99
CA ARG A 321 5.81 14.53 -16.34
C ARG A 321 5.75 15.75 -15.40
N ASP A 322 4.61 15.97 -14.75
CA ASP A 322 4.51 16.93 -13.66
C ASP A 322 4.38 16.21 -12.31
N MET A 323 5.54 15.83 -11.75
CA MET A 323 5.63 15.59 -10.30
C MET A 323 5.33 16.92 -9.59
N LYS A 324 4.27 16.98 -8.78
CA LYS A 324 4.05 18.11 -7.86
C LYS A 324 5.08 18.04 -6.74
N LEU A 325 6.19 18.74 -6.92
CA LEU A 325 7.10 19.10 -5.84
C LEU A 325 6.34 19.97 -4.83
N ILE A 326 6.19 19.49 -3.60
CA ILE A 326 5.72 20.29 -2.48
C ILE A 326 6.84 21.28 -2.16
N ASN A 327 6.70 22.52 -2.64
CA ASN A 327 7.67 23.59 -2.40
C ASN A 327 7.51 24.10 -0.97
N THR A 328 8.21 23.47 -0.03
CA THR A 328 8.43 24.02 1.31
C THR A 328 9.39 25.20 1.21
N GLY A 329 8.87 26.37 0.84
CA GLY A 329 9.47 27.68 1.04
C GLY A 329 10.84 27.92 0.39
N SER A 330 10.84 28.74 -0.68
CA SER A 330 12.00 29.21 -1.46
C SER A 330 12.88 28.10 -2.06
N PRO A 331 13.11 28.08 -3.40
CA PRO A 331 13.99 27.08 -4.00
C PRO A 331 15.38 27.19 -3.35
N PRO A 332 15.96 26.08 -2.86
CA PRO A 332 17.36 26.08 -2.47
C PRO A 332 18.15 26.58 -3.68
N VAL A 333 18.88 27.69 -3.50
CA VAL A 333 19.69 28.29 -4.57
C VAL A 333 20.74 27.29 -5.06
N ASP A 334 21.16 26.37 -4.19
CA ASP A 334 22.08 25.27 -4.45
C ASP A 334 21.43 23.93 -4.03
N ILE A 335 21.30 22.99 -4.98
CA ILE A 335 20.88 21.61 -4.70
C ILE A 335 22.12 20.71 -4.82
N THR A 336 22.41 19.99 -3.74
CA THR A 336 23.49 19.00 -3.68
C THR A 336 22.91 17.59 -3.61
N MET A 337 23.42 16.68 -4.44
CA MET A 337 22.95 15.28 -4.49
C MET A 337 24.13 14.32 -4.56
N ASP A 338 24.07 13.28 -3.74
CA ASP A 338 25.03 12.18 -3.71
C ASP A 338 24.34 10.90 -4.19
N ILE A 339 24.88 10.28 -5.26
CA ILE A 339 24.37 9.03 -5.81
C ILE A 339 25.46 7.97 -5.75
N CYS A 340 25.23 6.89 -5.02
CA CYS A 340 26.10 5.72 -4.98
C CYS A 340 25.51 4.61 -5.84
N PHE A 341 26.23 4.13 -6.85
CA PHE A 341 25.86 2.95 -7.61
C PHE A 341 26.46 1.70 -6.96
N CYS A 342 25.59 0.79 -6.53
CA CYS A 342 25.98 -0.52 -6.03
C CYS A 342 25.80 -1.53 -7.16
N LEU A 343 26.89 -2.06 -7.69
CA LEU A 343 26.92 -2.90 -8.89
C LEU A 343 27.32 -4.32 -8.53
N ASP A 344 26.49 -5.27 -8.95
CA ASP A 344 26.82 -6.67 -8.95
C ASP A 344 27.88 -6.99 -10.03
N CYS A 345 29.02 -7.53 -9.58
CA CYS A 345 30.18 -7.87 -10.39
C CYS A 345 30.43 -9.39 -10.42
N THR A 346 29.40 -10.21 -10.24
CA THR A 346 29.53 -11.68 -10.21
C THR A 346 29.39 -12.26 -11.62
N GLY A 347 29.68 -13.54 -11.79
CA GLY A 347 29.73 -14.20 -13.11
C GLY A 347 28.41 -14.15 -13.88
N SER A 348 27.27 -14.17 -13.18
CA SER A 348 25.92 -14.10 -13.78
C SER A 348 25.72 -12.81 -14.59
N MET A 349 26.27 -11.71 -14.09
CA MET A 349 26.20 -10.37 -14.67
C MET A 349 27.07 -10.16 -15.91
N SER A 350 27.93 -11.12 -16.26
CA SER A 350 28.84 -11.03 -17.42
C SER A 350 28.14 -10.63 -18.73
N ARG A 351 26.96 -11.18 -19.00
CA ARG A 351 26.17 -10.87 -20.22
C ARG A 351 25.58 -9.45 -20.22
N TRP A 352 25.33 -8.89 -19.04
CA TRP A 352 24.73 -7.57 -18.84
C TRP A 352 25.76 -6.46 -18.72
N PHE A 353 27.00 -6.81 -18.34
CA PHE A 353 28.06 -5.88 -17.97
C PHE A 353 28.37 -4.85 -19.07
N ALA A 354 28.43 -5.28 -20.33
CA ALA A 354 28.66 -4.37 -21.45
C ALA A 354 27.53 -3.33 -21.62
N ALA A 355 26.27 -3.76 -21.49
CA ALA A 355 25.11 -2.87 -21.58
C ALA A 355 25.06 -1.92 -20.40
N ILE A 356 25.33 -2.40 -19.18
CA ILE A 356 25.33 -1.59 -17.96
C ILE A 356 26.38 -0.48 -18.04
N LYS A 357 27.61 -0.79 -18.48
CA LYS A 357 28.65 0.21 -18.68
C LYS A 357 28.22 1.33 -19.62
N ILE A 358 27.56 0.99 -20.73
CA ILE A 358 27.04 1.96 -21.70
C ILE A 358 25.94 2.83 -21.07
N GLN A 359 24.97 2.21 -20.40
CA GLN A 359 23.82 2.92 -19.82
C GLN A 359 24.23 3.81 -18.65
N MET A 360 25.08 3.33 -17.74
CA MET A 360 25.59 4.13 -16.63
C MET A 360 26.41 5.32 -17.14
N ARG A 361 27.24 5.13 -18.17
CA ARG A 361 27.97 6.24 -18.82
C ARG A 361 27.00 7.30 -19.34
N GLN A 362 25.94 6.88 -20.04
CA GLN A 362 24.91 7.80 -20.54
C GLN A 362 24.17 8.52 -19.42
N ILE A 363 23.82 7.82 -18.33
CA ILE A 363 23.14 8.43 -17.18
C ILE A 363 24.05 9.48 -16.55
N ILE A 364 25.29 9.12 -16.19
CA ILE A 364 26.22 10.02 -15.50
C ILE A 364 26.56 11.25 -16.37
N SER A 365 26.74 11.07 -17.68
CA SER A 365 27.04 12.18 -18.60
C SER A 365 25.84 13.09 -18.85
N ASN A 366 24.64 12.53 -18.98
CA ASN A 366 23.48 13.27 -19.47
C ASN A 366 22.62 13.84 -18.35
N ILE A 367 22.60 13.23 -17.16
CA ILE A 367 21.71 13.63 -16.07
C ILE A 367 21.93 15.09 -15.65
N LYS A 368 23.18 15.56 -15.61
CA LYS A 368 23.52 16.95 -15.30
C LYS A 368 22.98 17.90 -16.35
N THR A 369 23.24 17.57 -17.62
CA THR A 369 22.84 18.38 -18.77
C THR A 369 21.32 18.46 -18.91
N GLU A 370 20.61 17.34 -18.75
CA GLU A 370 19.15 17.29 -18.89
C GLU A 370 18.44 18.02 -17.74
N ILE A 371 18.95 17.94 -16.51
CA ILE A 371 18.38 18.69 -15.39
C ILE A 371 18.62 20.20 -15.56
N ILE A 372 19.82 20.60 -16.00
CA ILE A 372 20.13 22.02 -16.26
C ILE A 372 19.26 22.56 -17.42
N LYS A 373 19.09 21.81 -18.51
CA LYS A 373 18.22 22.20 -19.62
C LYS A 373 16.76 22.42 -19.17
N LYS A 374 16.25 21.53 -18.31
CA LYS A 374 14.86 21.60 -17.83
C LYS A 374 14.67 22.68 -16.76
N TYR A 375 15.69 22.98 -15.96
CA TYR A 375 15.63 23.90 -14.82
C TYR A 375 16.82 24.88 -14.81
N GLY A 376 16.90 25.74 -15.84
CA GLY A 376 18.07 26.59 -16.12
C GLY A 376 18.49 27.60 -15.04
N SER A 377 17.72 27.78 -13.97
CA SER A 377 18.07 28.61 -12.80
C SER A 377 18.66 27.83 -11.62
N LEU A 378 18.75 26.50 -11.70
CA LEU A 378 19.17 25.65 -10.59
C LEU A 378 20.70 25.43 -10.60
N LYS A 379 21.38 25.77 -9.50
CA LYS A 379 22.77 25.33 -9.30
C LYS A 379 22.77 23.91 -8.72
N LEU A 380 23.01 22.93 -9.58
CA LEU A 380 23.06 21.51 -9.23
C LEU A 380 24.51 21.02 -9.08
N GLN A 381 24.85 20.53 -7.90
CA GLN A 381 26.09 19.78 -7.66
C GLN A 381 25.74 18.30 -7.45
N MET A 382 26.28 17.45 -8.30
CA MET A 382 26.13 15.99 -8.19
C MET A 382 27.49 15.35 -8.01
N ARG A 383 27.56 14.42 -7.06
CA ARG A 383 28.73 13.56 -6.86
C ARG A 383 28.28 12.12 -6.98
N PHE A 384 29.11 11.30 -7.59
CA PHE A 384 28.82 9.88 -7.75
C PHE A 384 29.90 9.03 -7.10
N ALA A 385 29.47 7.92 -6.52
CA ALA A 385 30.31 6.84 -6.03
C ALA A 385 29.91 5.54 -6.72
N ILE A 386 30.84 4.58 -6.82
CA ILE A 386 30.58 3.23 -7.33
C ILE A 386 31.14 2.23 -6.33
N VAL A 387 30.30 1.28 -5.91
CA VAL A 387 30.70 0.10 -5.16
C VAL A 387 30.35 -1.11 -6.02
N GLY A 388 31.37 -1.77 -6.56
CA GLY A 388 31.22 -3.09 -7.15
C GLY A 388 31.30 -4.14 -6.04
N TYR A 389 30.43 -5.14 -6.04
CA TYR A 389 30.48 -6.24 -5.08
C TYR A 389 30.43 -7.59 -5.77
N ARG A 390 30.96 -8.60 -5.09
CA ARG A 390 30.92 -10.01 -5.44
C ARG A 390 30.48 -10.84 -4.23
N ASP A 391 30.41 -12.14 -4.42
CA ASP A 391 30.12 -13.08 -3.35
C ASP A 391 31.18 -13.03 -2.21
N ILE A 392 30.80 -13.50 -1.03
CA ILE A 392 31.58 -13.53 0.22
C ILE A 392 32.88 -14.29 0.06
N GLN A 393 32.88 -15.33 -0.77
CA GLN A 393 34.06 -16.17 -1.00
C GLN A 393 35.01 -15.58 -2.05
N ASP A 394 34.53 -14.63 -2.86
CA ASP A 394 35.32 -14.01 -3.92
C ASP A 394 36.35 -13.02 -3.38
N ARG A 395 37.49 -12.94 -4.08
CA ARG A 395 38.59 -12.05 -3.75
C ARG A 395 39.05 -11.28 -5.00
N PRO A 396 39.05 -9.92 -4.99
CA PRO A 396 38.47 -9.06 -3.96
C PRO A 396 36.93 -9.12 -3.98
N GLN A 397 36.32 -9.02 -2.79
CA GLN A 397 34.86 -9.04 -2.59
C GLN A 397 34.21 -7.70 -2.95
N PHE A 398 34.89 -6.59 -2.63
CA PHE A 398 34.39 -5.24 -2.89
C PHE A 398 35.40 -4.42 -3.70
N PHE A 399 34.87 -3.59 -4.60
CA PHE A 399 35.59 -2.59 -5.38
C PHE A 399 34.96 -1.23 -5.07
N GLU A 400 35.68 -0.38 -4.36
CA GLU A 400 35.14 0.88 -3.87
C GLU A 400 35.77 2.08 -4.59
N ARG A 401 34.91 2.95 -5.13
CA ARG A 401 35.26 4.30 -5.55
C ARG A 401 34.38 5.29 -4.81
N ASP A 402 35.01 6.07 -3.94
CA ASP A 402 34.33 7.09 -3.14
C ASP A 402 33.83 8.27 -4.01
N PHE A 403 32.99 9.11 -3.41
CA PHE A 403 32.28 10.20 -4.08
C PHE A 403 33.21 11.21 -4.76
N THR A 404 33.06 11.37 -6.07
CA THR A 404 33.74 12.39 -6.88
C THR A 404 32.75 13.12 -7.78
N ASP A 405 33.07 14.35 -8.15
CA ASP A 405 32.36 15.13 -9.18
C ASP A 405 33.00 15.01 -10.56
N GLN A 406 34.16 14.34 -10.65
CA GLN A 406 34.89 14.09 -11.89
C GLN A 406 34.28 12.89 -12.62
N ILE A 407 33.45 13.18 -13.63
CA ILE A 407 32.73 12.18 -14.43
C ILE A 407 33.70 11.19 -15.09
N ASP A 408 34.84 11.67 -15.60
CA ASP A 408 35.81 10.84 -16.30
C ASP A 408 36.46 9.79 -15.37
N GLU A 409 36.71 10.13 -14.10
CA GLU A 409 37.24 9.18 -13.13
C GLU A 409 36.25 8.05 -12.83
N ILE A 410 34.96 8.38 -12.72
CA ILE A 410 33.89 7.41 -12.47
C ILE A 410 33.71 6.50 -13.68
N ILE A 411 33.74 7.07 -14.89
CA ILE A 411 33.64 6.30 -16.14
C ILE A 411 34.86 5.38 -16.31
N GLN A 412 36.05 5.84 -15.93
CA GLN A 412 37.26 5.02 -15.96
C GLN A 412 37.14 3.86 -14.98
N PHE A 413 36.79 4.13 -13.72
CA PHE A 413 36.58 3.10 -12.70
C PHE A 413 35.53 2.07 -13.14
N LEU A 414 34.40 2.52 -13.67
CA LEU A 414 33.36 1.66 -14.22
C LEU A 414 33.89 0.81 -15.39
N SER A 415 34.79 1.34 -16.20
CA SER A 415 35.39 0.60 -17.33
C SER A 415 36.33 -0.51 -16.85
N ASP A 416 37.01 -0.31 -15.72
CA ASP A 416 37.96 -1.26 -15.13
C ASP A 416 37.28 -2.43 -14.39
N LEU A 417 36.01 -2.28 -13.98
CA LEU A 417 35.27 -3.36 -13.34
C LEU A 417 35.10 -4.56 -14.29
N THR A 418 35.16 -5.77 -13.74
CA THR A 418 34.93 -7.02 -14.47
C THR A 418 34.04 -7.95 -13.67
N ALA A 419 33.15 -8.63 -14.38
CA ALA A 419 32.24 -9.62 -13.82
C ALA A 419 32.97 -10.97 -13.72
N SER A 420 33.11 -11.51 -12.52
CA SER A 420 33.71 -12.82 -12.27
C SER A 420 33.38 -13.31 -10.87
N GLY A 421 33.48 -14.63 -10.64
CA GLY A 421 33.10 -15.21 -9.36
C GLY A 421 31.62 -15.58 -9.33
N GLY A 422 31.07 -15.79 -8.14
CA GLY A 422 29.77 -16.43 -7.94
C GLY A 422 29.85 -17.93 -8.24
N ASP A 423 29.80 -18.76 -7.18
CA ASP A 423 29.76 -20.23 -7.29
C ASP A 423 28.31 -20.72 -7.19
N ASP A 424 27.54 -20.12 -6.28
CA ASP A 424 26.10 -20.27 -6.14
C ASP A 424 25.31 -19.06 -6.71
N LEU A 425 23.98 -19.13 -6.61
CA LEU A 425 23.08 -18.10 -7.14
C LEU A 425 22.95 -16.87 -6.22
N PRO A 426 22.91 -16.99 -4.88
CA PRO A 426 22.80 -15.84 -3.99
C PRO A 426 24.14 -15.10 -3.85
N GLU A 427 24.08 -13.78 -3.66
CA GLU A 427 25.26 -12.91 -3.62
C GLU A 427 25.27 -12.01 -2.36
N ASP A 428 26.41 -11.40 -2.04
CA ASP A 428 26.57 -10.54 -0.85
C ASP A 428 25.98 -9.13 -0.99
N VAL A 429 24.69 -9.05 -1.29
CA VAL A 429 23.94 -7.79 -1.43
C VAL A 429 23.96 -6.98 -0.13
N LEU A 430 23.83 -7.64 1.03
CA LEU A 430 23.78 -6.95 2.32
C LEU A 430 25.14 -6.36 2.68
N GLY A 431 26.23 -7.11 2.50
CA GLY A 431 27.59 -6.61 2.66
C GLY A 431 27.86 -5.43 1.72
N ALA A 432 27.41 -5.51 0.47
CA ALA A 432 27.54 -4.42 -0.50
C ALA A 432 26.84 -3.13 -0.07
N LEU A 433 25.59 -3.23 0.42
CA LEU A 433 24.85 -2.09 0.94
C LEU A 433 25.51 -1.51 2.20
N LEU A 434 26.01 -2.36 3.09
CA LEU A 434 26.75 -1.92 4.28
C LEU A 434 28.03 -1.17 3.88
N THR A 435 28.75 -1.65 2.88
CA THR A 435 29.93 -0.99 2.30
C THR A 435 29.56 0.36 1.69
N CYS A 436 28.48 0.45 0.91
CA CYS A 436 27.98 1.71 0.37
C CYS A 436 27.69 2.75 1.48
N VAL A 437 27.06 2.32 2.57
CA VAL A 437 26.74 3.20 3.71
C VAL A 437 28.00 3.65 4.45
N LYS A 438 29.03 2.82 4.52
CA LYS A 438 30.30 3.10 5.21
C LYS A 438 31.29 3.96 4.42
N LEU A 439 31.00 4.29 3.16
CA LEU A 439 31.85 5.17 2.35
C LEU A 439 32.10 6.51 3.08
N PRO A 440 33.36 6.97 3.21
CA PRO A 440 33.67 8.17 3.98
C PRO A 440 33.22 9.47 3.30
N GLY A 441 32.99 9.47 1.98
CA GLY A 441 32.70 10.67 1.19
C GLY A 441 31.26 11.19 1.26
N TRP A 442 30.36 10.54 2.01
CA TRP A 442 28.99 11.04 2.23
C TRP A 442 29.01 12.43 2.87
N LYS A 443 28.41 13.43 2.21
CA LYS A 443 28.27 14.78 2.78
C LYS A 443 26.82 15.02 3.20
N ALA A 444 26.59 15.99 4.08
CA ALA A 444 25.26 16.50 4.37
C ALA A 444 24.71 17.21 3.12
N THR A 445 24.11 16.44 2.22
CA THR A 445 23.52 16.87 0.96
C THR A 445 22.00 16.82 1.01
N ASN A 446 21.32 17.49 0.08
CA ASN A 446 19.86 17.54 0.05
C ASN A 446 19.22 16.18 -0.28
N ALA A 447 19.93 15.32 -1.01
CA ALA A 447 19.49 13.97 -1.35
C ALA A 447 20.67 12.99 -1.40
N ARG A 448 20.51 11.85 -0.74
CA ARG A 448 21.46 10.73 -0.73
C ARG A 448 20.74 9.49 -1.23
N SER A 449 21.25 8.89 -2.29
CA SER A 449 20.61 7.74 -2.93
C SER A 449 21.63 6.63 -3.19
N ILE A 450 21.21 5.39 -2.93
CA ILE A 450 21.94 4.20 -3.38
C ILE A 450 21.09 3.54 -4.47
N VAL A 451 21.72 3.24 -5.61
CA VAL A 451 21.10 2.55 -6.74
C VAL A 451 21.73 1.17 -6.85
N LEU A 452 20.99 0.15 -6.43
CA LEU A 452 21.41 -1.25 -6.53
C LEU A 452 21.09 -1.82 -7.92
N ILE A 453 22.07 -2.45 -8.55
CA ILE A 453 21.97 -3.10 -9.86
C ILE A 453 22.50 -4.53 -9.71
N THR A 454 21.61 -5.53 -9.81
CA THR A 454 21.91 -6.96 -9.63
C THR A 454 20.95 -7.83 -10.42
N ASP A 455 21.37 -9.05 -10.77
CA ASP A 455 20.53 -10.08 -11.38
C ASP A 455 20.29 -11.31 -10.48
N ALA A 456 20.85 -11.29 -9.28
CA ALA A 456 20.83 -12.38 -8.30
C ALA A 456 20.17 -11.97 -6.97
N PRO A 457 19.54 -12.90 -6.23
CA PRO A 457 19.05 -12.64 -4.88
C PRO A 457 20.21 -12.45 -3.88
N GLY A 458 19.94 -11.82 -2.74
CA GLY A 458 20.92 -11.76 -1.64
C GLY A 458 20.89 -13.04 -0.80
N HIS A 459 22.00 -13.38 -0.14
CA HIS A 459 22.03 -14.47 0.84
C HIS A 459 21.00 -14.32 1.97
N GLY A 460 20.61 -15.44 2.57
CA GLY A 460 19.70 -15.50 3.72
C GLY A 460 18.22 -15.46 3.32
N GLU A 461 17.40 -14.79 4.13
CA GLU A 461 15.92 -14.74 3.96
C GLU A 461 15.44 -14.07 2.66
N LEU A 462 16.37 -13.54 1.85
CA LEU A 462 16.11 -12.91 0.56
C LEU A 462 16.22 -13.90 -0.63
N ASN A 463 16.54 -15.18 -0.37
CA ASN A 463 16.65 -16.22 -1.39
C ASN A 463 15.69 -17.39 -1.13
N ASP A 464 14.87 -17.74 -2.14
CA ASP A 464 13.88 -18.83 -2.09
C ASP A 464 14.46 -20.22 -2.45
N LYS A 465 15.79 -20.36 -2.65
CA LYS A 465 16.42 -21.59 -3.14
C LYS A 465 17.39 -22.21 -2.12
N PHE A 466 17.39 -23.55 -2.07
CA PHE A 466 18.14 -24.40 -1.12
C PHE A 466 19.68 -24.38 -1.25
N ASP A 467 20.24 -23.72 -2.27
CA ASP A 467 21.68 -23.77 -2.59
C ASP A 467 22.31 -22.41 -2.26
N ASP A 468 22.41 -22.11 -0.97
CA ASP A 468 23.02 -20.89 -0.41
C ASP A 468 24.29 -21.29 0.35
N HIS A 469 25.45 -20.86 -0.13
CA HIS A 469 26.79 -21.11 0.42
C HIS A 469 27.26 -20.00 1.38
N TYR A 470 26.31 -19.25 1.98
CA TYR A 470 26.62 -18.31 3.04
C TYR A 470 27.32 -19.01 4.23
N PRO A 471 28.43 -18.47 4.76
CA PRO A 471 29.10 -19.06 5.91
C PRO A 471 28.16 -19.09 7.11
N GLN A 472 27.90 -20.29 7.64
CA GLN A 472 27.18 -20.45 8.91
C GLN A 472 28.07 -19.92 10.03
N VAL A 473 27.80 -18.69 10.50
CA VAL A 473 28.48 -18.07 11.65
C VAL A 473 27.70 -18.28 12.92
#